data_AF-A0AAU4MMQ8-F1
#
_entry.id   AF-A0AAU4MMQ8-F1
#
_cell.length_a   1.000
_cell.length_b   1.000
_cell.length_c   1.000
_cell.angle_alpha   90.00
_cell.angle_beta   90.00
_cell.angle_gamma   90.00
#
_symmetry.space_group_name_H-M   'P 1'
#
loop_
_entity.id
_entity.type
_entity.pdbx_description
1 polymer ?
#
loop_
_entity_poly.entity_id
_entity_poly.type
_entity_poly.pdbx_seq_one_letter_code
_entity_poly.pdbx_strand_id
1 'polypeptide(L)' 'MGAPGQTDGPQVAFVGEYIAMRNGADPDGPVLVFTEGEWEAFRLGAQDGEFDLDYQP' A
#
# COMPACT_ATOMS: atom_id res chain seq x y z
N MET A 1 9.50 -14.28 16.25
CA MET A 1 8.02 -14.22 16.23
C MET A 1 7.63 -12.75 16.31
N GLY A 2 7.05 -12.19 15.24
CA GLY A 2 6.56 -10.81 15.24
C GLY A 2 5.41 -10.63 16.24
N ALA A 3 5.33 -9.47 16.88
CA ALA A 3 4.32 -9.17 17.89
C ALA A 3 2.91 -9.07 17.27
N PRO A 4 1.84 -9.41 18.02
CA PRO A 4 0.46 -9.24 17.56
C PRO A 4 0.19 -7.76 17.22
N GLY A 5 -0.20 -7.51 15.96
CA GLY A 5 -0.39 -6.18 15.38
C GLY A 5 0.54 -5.89 14.19
N GLN A 6 1.59 -6.70 13.98
CA GLN A 6 2.47 -6.59 12.83
C GLN A 6 2.00 -7.55 11.74
N THR A 7 1.16 -7.05 10.84
CA THR A 7 0.90 -7.75 9.57
C THR A 7 2.06 -7.51 8.63
N ASP A 8 2.62 -8.57 8.05
CA ASP A 8 3.66 -8.50 7.00
C ASP A 8 3.16 -7.79 5.71
N GLY A 9 1.85 -7.55 5.60
CA GLY A 9 1.22 -6.86 4.47
C GLY A 9 1.41 -5.33 4.47
N PRO A 10 0.86 -4.63 3.45
CA PRO A 10 0.95 -3.18 3.36
C PRO A 10 0.29 -2.49 4.56
N GLN A 11 0.96 -1.46 5.08
CA GLN A 11 0.45 -0.59 6.14
C GLN A 11 0.13 0.78 5.56
N VAL A 12 -1.02 1.34 5.93
CA VAL A 12 -1.53 2.62 5.41
C VAL A 12 -1.84 3.58 6.57
N ALA A 13 -1.45 4.84 6.42
CA ALA A 13 -1.76 5.92 7.34
C ALA A 13 -2.29 7.15 6.61
N PHE A 14 -3.30 7.81 7.18
CA PHE A 14 -3.82 9.10 6.72
C PHE A 14 -3.18 10.21 7.53
N VAL A 15 -2.43 11.09 6.88
CA VAL A 15 -1.60 12.13 7.52
C VAL A 15 -1.87 13.48 6.85
N GLY A 16 -2.75 14.28 7.45
CA GLY A 16 -3.20 15.54 6.84
C GLY A 16 -3.95 15.28 5.53
N GLU A 17 -3.52 15.94 4.46
CA GLU A 17 -4.09 15.79 3.10
C GLU A 17 -3.44 14.65 2.28
N TYR A 18 -2.57 13.86 2.92
CA TYR A 18 -1.81 12.80 2.27
C TYR A 18 -2.11 11.42 2.85
N ILE A 19 -1.92 10.40 2.01
CA ILE A 19 -2.00 9.00 2.38
C ILE A 19 -0.61 8.40 2.21
N ALA A 20 -0.06 7.82 3.28
CA ALA A 20 1.23 7.15 3.27
C ALA A 20 1.04 5.63 3.31
N MET A 21 1.75 4.90 2.44
CA MET A 21 1.76 3.44 2.41
C MET A 21 3.19 2.91 2.46
N ARG A 22 3.42 1.85 3.24
CA ARG A 22 4.71 1.14 3.27
C ARG A 22 4.52 -0.37 3.34
N ASN A 23 5.59 -1.11 3.04
CA ASN A 23 5.66 -2.54 3.28
C ASN A 23 5.74 -2.80 4.80
N GLY A 24 4.78 -3.52 5.37
CA GLY A 24 4.76 -3.84 6.80
C GLY A 24 5.90 -4.77 7.23
N ALA A 25 6.41 -5.60 6.31
CA ALA A 25 7.55 -6.49 6.53
C ALA A 25 8.91 -5.76 6.43
N ASP A 26 8.94 -4.53 5.91
CA ASP A 26 10.16 -3.70 5.83
C ASP A 26 9.88 -2.27 6.36
N PRO A 27 9.83 -2.09 7.71
CA PRO A 27 9.44 -0.82 8.32
C PRO A 27 10.39 0.34 8.03
N ASP A 28 11.67 0.05 7.76
CA ASP A 28 12.72 1.02 7.43
C ASP A 28 12.83 1.26 5.91
N GLY A 29 12.04 0.52 5.12
CA GLY A 29 11.96 0.65 3.68
C GLY A 29 11.27 1.94 3.22
N PRO A 30 11.17 2.14 1.89
CA PRO A 30 10.59 3.35 1.33
C PRO A 30 9.10 3.49 1.65
N VAL A 31 8.65 4.74 1.77
CA VAL A 31 7.24 5.11 1.94
C VAL A 31 6.72 5.73 0.64
N LEU A 32 5.60 5.22 0.16
CA LEU A 32 4.84 5.84 -0.93
C LEU A 32 3.87 6.85 -0.33
N VAL A 33 3.81 8.05 -0.90
CA VAL A 33 2.92 9.13 -0.45
C VAL A 33 2.03 9.54 -1.60
N PHE A 34 0.72 9.59 -1.35
CA PHE A 34 -0.31 9.92 -2.31
C PHE A 34 -1.08 11.16 -1.86
N THR A 35 -1.51 11.97 -2.81
CA THR A 35 -2.68 12.86 -2.63
C THR A 35 -3.96 12.02 -2.57
N GLU A 36 -5.08 12.63 -2.15
CA GLU A 36 -6.38 11.96 -2.11
C GLU A 36 -6.80 11.40 -3.48
N GLY A 37 -6.66 12.18 -4.56
CA GLY A 37 -7.00 11.75 -5.91
C GLY A 37 -6.11 10.63 -6.45
N GLU A 38 -4.81 10.67 -6.16
CA GLU A 38 -3.89 9.58 -6.53
C GLU A 38 -4.20 8.29 -5.77
N TRP A 39 -4.57 8.41 -4.48
CA TRP A 39 -4.96 7.25 -3.68
C TRP A 39 -6.25 6.60 -4.20
N GLU A 40 -7.24 7.41 -4.61
CA GLU A 40 -8.47 6.89 -5.23
C GLU A 40 -8.16 6.15 -6.53
N ALA A 41 -7.36 6.74 -7.42
CA ALA A 41 -6.93 6.10 -8.66
C ALA A 41 -6.19 4.78 -8.39
N PHE A 42 -5.24 4.77 -7.44
CA PHE A 42 -4.52 3.56 -7.03
C PHE A 42 -5.47 2.47 -6.53
N ARG A 43 -6.42 2.82 -5.65
CA ARG A 43 -7.40 1.87 -5.10
C ARG A 43 -8.30 1.28 -6.18
N LEU A 44 -8.69 2.08 -7.18
CA LEU A 44 -9.54 1.62 -8.28
C LEU A 44 -8.76 0.65 -9.19
N GLY A 45 -7.54 1.01 -9.63
CA GLY A 45 -6.69 0.11 -10.41
C GLY A 45 -6.40 -1.21 -9.68
N ALA A 46 -6.14 -1.15 -8.37
CA ALA A 46 -5.95 -2.35 -7.55
C ALA A 46 -7.20 -3.21 -7.41
N GLN A 47 -8.40 -2.61 -7.37
CA GLN A 47 -9.67 -3.35 -7.36
C GLN A 47 -9.98 -3.98 -8.72
N ASP A 48 -9.58 -3.31 -9.80
CA ASP A 48 -9.73 -3.79 -11.17
C ASP A 48 -8.69 -4.87 -11.55
N GLY A 49 -7.79 -5.23 -10.63
CA GLY A 49 -6.79 -6.28 -10.82
C GLY A 49 -5.55 -5.83 -11.60
N GLU A 50 -5.30 -4.52 -11.76
CA GLU A 50 -4.16 -4.00 -12.55
C GLU A 50 -2.79 -4.50 -12.04
N PHE A 51 -2.70 -4.83 -10.75
CA PHE A 51 -1.48 -5.32 -10.11
C PHE A 51 -1.47 -6.82 -9.86
N ASP A 52 -2.50 -7.54 -10.32
CA ASP A 52 -2.48 -8.99 -10.26
C ASP A 52 -1.34 -9.52 -11.14
N LEU A 53 -0.55 -10.42 -10.57
CA LEU A 53 0.55 -11.06 -11.27
C LEU A 53 0.00 -12.14 -12.20
N ASP A 54 -0.77 -11.72 -13.19
CA ASP A 54 -1.12 -12.54 -14.32
C ASP A 54 0.18 -12.81 -15.07
N TYR A 55 0.78 -13.98 -14.86
CA TYR A 55 1.74 -14.49 -15.83
C TYR A 55 0.98 -14.66 -17.15
N GLN A 56 1.13 -13.69 -18.06
CA GLN A 56 0.82 -13.88 -19.47
C GLN A 56 1.97 -14.71 -20.08
N PRO A 57 1.73 -15.97 -20.52
CA PRO A 57 2.69 -16.67 -21.37
C PRO A 57 2.89 -15.97 -22.72
#